data_AF-A0A1Y5S9M1-F1
#
_entry.id   AF-A0A1Y5S9M1-F1
#
_cell.length_a   1.000
_cell.length_b   1.000
_cell.length_c   1.000
_cell.angle_alpha   90.00
_cell.angle_beta   90.00
_cell.angle_gamma   90.00
#
_symmetry.space_group_name_H-M   'P 1'
#
loop_
_entity.id
_entity.type
_entity.pdbx_description
1 polymer ?
#
loop_
_entity_poly.entity_id
_entity_poly.type
_entity_poly.pdbx_seq_one_letter_code
_entity_poly.pdbx_strand_id
1 'polypeptide(L)'
;MKHILIVVLLAAAGMATAQTNIDLGGLSTDPGAPVEITADSLTVDRDTGSAVFAGGVLIGQGDLRLAAERVEVIYDGETGDIARLTASGGVTLVTATEQAEAGAAEYDLTAGQLVLTGDVLLTQGASALSAERMVVNVNTGAARMDGRVRTVFRQDGQ
;
A
#
# COMPACT_ATOMS: atom_id res chain seq x y z
N MET A 1 30.86 -54.95 -22.12
CA MET A 1 29.59 -55.37 -22.74
C MET A 1 28.49 -54.42 -22.27
N LYS A 2 27.82 -53.72 -23.20
CA LYS A 2 26.38 -53.29 -23.12
C LYS A 2 26.08 -52.24 -22.02
N HIS A 3 25.53 -51.04 -22.23
CA HIS A 3 24.82 -50.40 -23.33
C HIS A 3 24.86 -48.87 -23.19
N ILE A 4 24.79 -48.22 -24.35
CA ILE A 4 24.47 -46.80 -24.58
C ILE A 4 23.09 -46.47 -23.97
N LEU A 5 22.97 -45.31 -23.32
CA LEU A 5 21.70 -44.57 -23.29
C LEU A 5 21.99 -43.06 -23.32
N ILE A 6 21.83 -42.50 -24.51
CA ILE A 6 21.74 -41.07 -24.80
C ILE A 6 20.36 -40.61 -24.30
N VAL A 7 20.33 -39.71 -23.32
CA VAL A 7 19.13 -38.95 -22.97
C VAL A 7 19.30 -37.55 -23.53
N VAL A 8 18.70 -37.33 -24.71
CA VAL A 8 18.36 -36.00 -25.21
C VAL A 8 17.20 -35.52 -24.36
N LEU A 9 17.45 -34.56 -23.46
CA LEU A 9 16.38 -33.86 -22.75
C LEU A 9 16.19 -32.48 -23.40
N LEU A 10 14.98 -32.29 -23.93
CA LEU A 10 14.43 -31.11 -24.55
C LEU A 10 14.75 -29.82 -23.77
N ALA A 11 15.38 -28.86 -24.44
CA ALA A 11 15.47 -27.48 -23.96
C ALA A 11 14.09 -26.80 -24.12
N ALA A 12 13.31 -26.75 -23.05
CA ALA A 12 12.17 -25.85 -22.95
C ALA A 12 12.69 -24.47 -22.57
N ALA A 13 12.82 -23.59 -23.56
CA ALA A 13 13.02 -22.15 -23.34
C ALA A 13 11.72 -21.58 -22.75
N GLY A 14 11.57 -21.68 -21.43
CA GLY A 14 10.59 -20.91 -20.68
C GLY A 14 10.98 -19.44 -20.80
N MET A 15 10.20 -18.67 -21.56
CA MET A 15 10.27 -17.22 -21.53
C MET A 15 10.00 -16.79 -20.09
N ALA A 16 11.08 -16.45 -19.37
CA ALA A 16 10.99 -15.81 -18.08
C ALA A 16 10.20 -14.52 -18.28
N THR A 17 8.97 -14.49 -17.80
CA THR A 17 8.29 -13.22 -17.53
C THR A 17 9.14 -12.54 -16.49
N ALA A 18 9.95 -11.57 -16.91
CA ALA A 18 10.55 -10.58 -16.04
C ALA A 18 9.38 -9.76 -15.45
N GLN A 19 8.69 -10.34 -14.48
CA GLN A 19 7.94 -9.56 -13.54
C GLN A 19 9.00 -8.81 -12.74
N THR A 20 9.22 -7.56 -13.12
CA THR A 20 9.91 -6.58 -12.28
C THR A 20 9.06 -6.44 -11.03
N ASN A 21 9.30 -7.33 -10.08
CA ASN A 21 8.80 -7.21 -8.73
C ASN A 21 9.61 -6.05 -8.14
N ILE A 22 9.03 -4.85 -8.16
CA ILE A 22 9.60 -3.71 -7.45
C ILE A 22 9.37 -4.02 -5.98
N ASP A 23 10.40 -4.55 -5.33
CA ASP A 23 10.49 -4.63 -3.88
C ASP A 23 10.58 -3.20 -3.36
N LEU A 24 9.45 -2.65 -2.91
CA LEU A 24 9.44 -1.28 -2.43
C LEU A 24 10.17 -1.12 -1.09
N GLY A 25 10.51 -2.18 -0.36
CA GLY A 25 11.34 -2.12 0.85
C GLY A 25 10.90 -1.16 1.99
N GLY A 26 9.84 -0.36 1.83
CA GLY A 26 9.65 0.87 2.59
C GLY A 26 8.27 1.07 3.22
N LEU A 27 7.31 0.19 2.94
CA LEU A 27 6.15 0.01 3.82
C LEU A 27 6.46 -0.96 4.97
N SER A 28 7.69 -0.93 5.49
CA SER A 28 8.08 -1.65 6.70
C SER A 28 7.45 -0.95 7.91
N THR A 29 6.15 -1.14 8.09
CA THR A 29 5.42 -0.76 9.30
C THR A 29 5.68 -1.84 10.35
N ASP A 30 5.90 -1.48 11.61
CA ASP A 30 5.80 -2.45 12.71
C ASP A 30 4.33 -2.84 12.89
N PRO A 31 3.90 -4.04 12.47
CA PRO A 31 2.51 -4.44 12.54
C PRO A 31 2.03 -4.66 13.98
N GLY A 32 2.94 -4.72 14.96
CA GLY A 32 2.63 -4.84 16.39
C GLY A 32 2.54 -3.51 17.13
N ALA A 33 2.89 -2.39 16.50
CA ALA A 33 2.78 -1.08 17.13
C ALA A 33 1.30 -0.67 17.31
N PRO A 34 0.94 0.01 18.41
CA PRO A 34 -0.40 0.53 18.60
C PRO A 34 -0.82 1.48 17.47
N VAL A 35 -2.09 1.37 17.05
CA VAL A 35 -2.72 2.30 16.12
C VAL A 35 -3.40 3.41 16.92
N GLU A 36 -3.01 4.65 16.68
CA GLU A 36 -3.61 5.84 17.26
C GLU A 36 -4.37 6.62 16.19
N ILE A 37 -5.61 7.03 16.47
CA ILE A 37 -6.44 7.84 15.56
C ILE A 37 -6.91 9.08 16.33
N THR A 38 -6.61 10.26 15.82
CA THR A 38 -7.06 11.56 16.34
C THR A 38 -7.94 12.25 15.29
N ALA A 39 -9.08 12.81 15.70
CA ALA A 39 -9.99 13.56 14.84
C ALA A 39 -10.90 14.48 15.67
N ASP A 40 -11.54 15.46 15.04
CA ASP A 40 -12.53 16.33 15.71
C ASP A 40 -13.79 15.58 16.16
N SER A 41 -14.19 14.54 15.41
CA SER A 41 -15.40 13.78 15.70
C SER A 41 -15.28 12.30 15.38
N LEU A 42 -16.01 11.49 16.15
CA LEU A 42 -16.16 10.05 15.96
C LEU A 42 -17.66 9.70 15.98
N THR A 43 -18.12 9.04 14.93
CA THR A 43 -19.47 8.45 14.86
C THR A 43 -19.33 6.93 14.77
N VAL A 44 -20.06 6.20 15.61
CA VAL A 44 -20.04 4.73 15.61
C VAL A 44 -21.41 4.22 15.22
N ASP A 45 -21.45 3.40 14.19
CA ASP A 45 -22.63 2.68 13.76
C ASP A 45 -22.49 1.20 14.13
N ARG A 46 -23.31 0.77 15.09
CA ARG A 46 -23.31 -0.60 15.60
C ARG A 46 -24.08 -1.57 14.71
N ASP A 47 -24.96 -1.06 13.85
CA ASP A 47 -25.77 -1.89 12.96
C ASP A 47 -24.93 -2.33 11.75
N THR A 48 -24.04 -1.44 11.28
CA THR A 48 -23.09 -1.74 10.20
C THR A 48 -21.73 -2.22 10.67
N GLY A 49 -21.41 -2.05 11.97
CA GLY A 49 -20.09 -2.38 12.51
C GLY A 49 -18.99 -1.44 12.03
N SER A 50 -19.32 -0.16 11.80
CA SER A 50 -18.37 0.84 11.31
C SER A 50 -18.19 2.03 12.25
N ALA A 51 -17.03 2.65 12.17
CA ALA A 51 -16.70 3.90 12.85
C ALA A 51 -16.17 4.92 11.85
N VAL A 52 -16.62 6.16 11.98
CA VAL A 52 -16.27 7.27 11.10
C VAL A 52 -15.60 8.36 11.92
N PHE A 53 -14.37 8.66 11.57
CA PHE A 53 -13.57 9.78 12.06
C PHE A 53 -13.62 10.91 11.04
N ALA A 54 -13.86 12.15 11.49
CA ALA A 54 -13.93 13.31 10.60
C ALA A 54 -13.45 14.59 11.26
N GLY A 55 -13.00 15.54 10.43
CA GLY A 55 -12.47 16.84 10.84
C GLY A 55 -10.97 16.77 11.11
N GLY A 56 -10.18 16.49 10.07
CA GLY A 56 -8.72 16.43 10.18
C GLY A 56 -8.23 15.19 10.94
N VAL A 57 -8.44 14.03 10.33
CA VAL A 57 -8.01 12.74 10.88
C VAL A 57 -6.50 12.58 10.75
N LEU A 58 -5.85 12.22 11.85
CA LEU A 58 -4.45 11.81 11.92
C LEU A 58 -4.36 10.40 12.49
N ILE A 59 -3.70 9.51 11.76
CA ILE A 59 -3.45 8.13 12.16
C ILE A 59 -1.95 7.91 12.32
N GLY A 60 -1.56 7.28 13.42
CA GLY A 60 -0.18 6.90 13.71
C GLY A 60 -0.05 5.42 14.03
N GLN A 61 0.98 4.78 13.46
CA GLN A 61 1.41 3.42 13.84
C GLN A 61 2.92 3.28 13.66
N GLY A 62 3.67 3.17 14.76
CA GLY A 62 5.14 3.20 14.69
C GLY A 62 5.63 4.50 14.04
N ASP A 63 6.32 4.40 12.90
CA ASP A 63 6.79 5.54 12.08
C ASP A 63 5.78 5.97 10.99
N LEU A 64 4.73 5.18 10.75
CA LEU A 64 3.70 5.50 9.76
C LEU A 64 2.80 6.63 10.27
N ARG A 65 2.63 7.68 9.47
CA ARG A 65 1.65 8.74 9.69
C ARG A 65 0.73 8.83 8.48
N LEU A 66 -0.57 8.85 8.72
CA LEU A 66 -1.59 9.08 7.69
C LEU A 66 -2.46 10.27 8.12
N ALA A 67 -2.68 11.21 7.20
CA ALA A 67 -3.58 12.34 7.37
C ALA A 67 -4.68 12.30 6.31
N ALA A 68 -5.92 12.58 6.72
CA ALA A 68 -7.05 12.72 5.81
C ALA A 68 -8.18 13.58 6.40
N GLU A 69 -9.11 14.06 5.58
CA GLU A 69 -10.27 14.81 6.10
C GLU A 69 -11.25 13.89 6.85
N ARG A 70 -11.45 12.67 6.32
CA ARG A 70 -12.39 11.67 6.83
C ARG A 70 -11.82 10.27 6.69
N VAL A 71 -11.98 9.46 7.73
CA VAL A 71 -11.63 8.04 7.73
C VAL A 71 -12.80 7.21 8.22
N GLU A 72 -13.19 6.20 7.45
CA GLU A 72 -14.12 5.16 7.85
C GLU A 72 -13.37 3.86 8.15
N VAL A 73 -13.70 3.24 9.27
CA VAL A 73 -13.16 1.97 9.74
C VAL A 73 -14.30 0.98 9.79
N ILE A 74 -14.12 -0.18 9.17
CA ILE A 74 -15.06 -1.30 9.24
C ILE A 74 -14.40 -2.39 10.07
N TYR A 75 -15.08 -2.82 11.12
CA TYR A 75 -14.61 -3.89 12.00
C TYR A 75 -15.12 -5.25 11.51
N ASP A 76 -14.33 -6.28 11.73
CA ASP A 76 -14.77 -7.66 11.59
C ASP A 76 -15.79 -8.00 12.69
N GLY A 77 -16.93 -8.56 12.30
CA GLY A 77 -18.02 -8.86 13.22
C GLY A 77 -17.75 -10.04 14.17
N GLU A 78 -16.78 -10.90 13.84
CA GLU A 78 -16.41 -12.06 14.65
C GLU A 78 -15.23 -11.75 15.59
N THR A 79 -14.18 -11.09 15.08
CA THR A 79 -12.95 -10.84 15.85
C THR A 79 -12.93 -9.46 16.53
N GLY A 80 -13.68 -8.49 15.99
CA GLY A 80 -13.62 -7.09 16.42
C GLY A 80 -12.37 -6.34 15.95
N ASP A 81 -11.53 -6.98 15.12
CA ASP A 81 -10.36 -6.34 14.51
C ASP A 81 -10.78 -5.40 13.38
N ILE A 82 -9.87 -4.51 12.96
CA ILE A 82 -10.12 -3.67 11.79
C ILE A 82 -10.00 -4.54 10.53
N ALA A 83 -11.09 -4.68 9.77
CA ALA A 83 -11.08 -5.37 8.49
C ALA A 83 -10.71 -4.43 7.35
N ARG A 84 -11.23 -3.20 7.38
CA ARG A 84 -11.03 -2.22 6.31
C ARG A 84 -10.95 -0.79 6.82
N LEU A 85 -10.12 0.00 6.16
CA LEU A 85 -9.98 1.43 6.40
C LEU A 85 -10.13 2.19 5.08
N THR A 86 -10.99 3.21 5.04
CA THR A 86 -11.20 4.08 3.89
C THR A 86 -10.92 5.53 4.29
N ALA A 87 -9.90 6.15 3.72
CA ALA A 87 -9.54 7.55 3.93
C ALA A 87 -9.88 8.39 2.69
N SER A 88 -10.39 9.60 2.90
CA SER A 88 -10.87 10.48 1.83
C SER A 88 -10.73 11.97 2.21
N GLY A 89 -10.90 12.84 1.21
CA GLY A 89 -10.74 14.29 1.35
C GLY A 89 -9.28 14.74 1.28
N GLY A 90 -8.49 14.05 0.45
CA GLY A 90 -7.04 14.18 0.44
C GLY A 90 -6.42 13.27 1.49
N VAL A 91 -5.44 12.48 1.05
CA VAL A 91 -4.71 11.53 1.87
C VAL A 91 -3.23 11.83 1.71
N THR A 92 -2.56 11.96 2.85
CA THR A 92 -1.10 12.04 2.90
C THR A 92 -0.61 10.94 3.82
N LEU A 93 0.22 10.04 3.29
CA LEU A 93 0.86 8.96 4.00
C LEU A 93 2.35 9.22 4.04
N VAL A 94 2.96 9.13 5.21
CA VAL A 94 4.38 9.38 5.43
C VAL A 94 4.95 8.22 6.24
N THR A 95 6.06 7.67 5.79
CA THR A 95 6.89 6.72 6.53
C THR A 95 8.27 7.36 6.78
N ALA A 96 9.21 6.59 7.33
CA ALA A 96 10.58 7.07 7.52
C ALA A 96 11.29 7.44 6.21
N THR A 97 10.93 6.82 5.08
CA THR A 97 11.64 6.95 3.79
C THR A 97 10.75 7.41 2.64
N GLU A 98 9.44 7.36 2.82
CA GLU A 98 8.47 7.55 1.74
C GLU A 98 7.39 8.54 2.15
N GLN A 99 6.88 9.25 1.14
CA GLN A 99 5.67 10.06 1.27
C GLN A 99 4.79 9.79 0.06
N ALA A 100 3.52 9.49 0.29
CA ALA A 100 2.51 9.26 -0.72
C ALA A 100 1.33 10.21 -0.51
N GLU A 101 0.89 10.87 -1.56
CA GLU A 101 -0.28 11.73 -1.57
C GLU A 101 -1.31 11.18 -2.57
N ALA A 102 -2.59 11.26 -2.25
CA ALA A 102 -3.69 10.82 -3.11
C ALA A 102 -5.01 11.49 -2.70
N GLY A 103 -6.04 11.43 -3.53
CA GLY A 103 -7.39 11.90 -3.18
C GLY A 103 -8.09 10.98 -2.17
N ALA A 104 -7.88 9.67 -2.29
CA ALA A 104 -8.44 8.66 -1.40
C ALA A 104 -7.52 7.44 -1.25
N ALA A 105 -7.69 6.72 -0.14
CA ALA A 105 -7.00 5.48 0.16
C ALA A 105 -7.98 4.44 0.72
N GLU A 106 -7.92 3.21 0.22
CA GLU A 106 -8.63 2.06 0.79
C GLU A 106 -7.59 1.02 1.19
N TYR A 107 -7.60 0.63 2.46
CA TYR A 107 -6.75 -0.44 2.98
C TYR A 107 -7.62 -1.60 3.44
N ASP A 108 -7.49 -2.73 2.76
CA ASP A 108 -8.06 -4.01 3.19
C ASP A 108 -7.01 -4.76 3.99
N LEU A 109 -7.20 -4.83 5.30
CA LEU A 109 -6.25 -5.46 6.23
C LEU A 109 -6.32 -6.98 6.12
N THR A 110 -7.48 -7.53 5.76
CA THR A 110 -7.68 -8.96 5.54
C THR A 110 -6.89 -9.45 4.32
N ALA A 111 -6.88 -8.67 3.24
CA ALA A 111 -6.13 -8.97 2.02
C ALA A 111 -4.67 -8.46 2.06
N GLY A 112 -4.34 -7.56 2.99
CA GLY A 112 -3.06 -6.85 3.02
C GLY A 112 -2.86 -5.99 1.76
N GLN A 113 -3.90 -5.29 1.31
CA GLN A 113 -3.88 -4.51 0.08
C GLN A 113 -4.28 -3.06 0.33
N LEU A 114 -3.36 -2.14 0.04
CA LEU A 114 -3.59 -0.69 0.03
C LEU A 114 -3.82 -0.21 -1.40
N VAL A 115 -4.87 0.57 -1.62
CA VAL A 115 -5.21 1.17 -2.91
C VAL A 115 -5.30 2.69 -2.74
N LEU A 116 -4.44 3.43 -3.43
CA LEU A 116 -4.48 4.88 -3.52
C LEU A 116 -5.08 5.31 -4.86
N THR A 117 -5.94 6.32 -4.85
CA THR A 117 -6.60 6.85 -6.07
C THR A 117 -6.74 8.36 -6.04
N GLY A 118 -6.87 8.97 -7.22
CA GLY A 118 -7.06 10.41 -7.38
C GLY A 118 -5.74 11.16 -7.30
N ASP A 119 -4.99 11.13 -8.40
CA ASP A 119 -3.70 11.83 -8.54
C ASP A 119 -2.66 11.40 -7.50
N VAL A 120 -2.29 10.12 -7.55
CA VAL A 120 -1.28 9.56 -6.65
C VAL A 120 0.08 10.17 -6.96
N LEU A 121 0.74 10.70 -5.94
CA LEU A 121 2.13 11.17 -5.96
C LEU A 121 2.92 10.43 -4.88
N LEU A 122 3.92 9.65 -5.28
CA LEU A 122 4.83 8.96 -4.37
C LEU A 122 6.22 9.59 -4.51
N THR A 123 6.81 9.99 -3.39
CA THR A 123 8.19 10.45 -3.29
C THR A 123 8.99 9.53 -2.40
N GLN A 124 10.15 9.09 -2.88
CA GLN A 124 11.08 8.23 -2.15
C GLN A 124 12.50 8.74 -2.40
N GLY A 125 13.12 9.31 -1.37
CA GLY A 125 14.40 10.00 -1.48
C GLY A 125 14.36 11.09 -2.57
N ALA A 126 15.23 10.96 -3.58
CA ALA A 126 15.31 11.89 -4.71
C ALA A 126 14.36 11.57 -5.87
N SER A 127 13.58 10.48 -5.77
CA SER A 127 12.69 10.02 -6.84
C SER A 127 11.25 10.43 -6.58
N ALA A 128 10.52 10.75 -7.65
CA ALA A 128 9.09 11.04 -7.62
C ALA A 128 8.35 10.22 -8.70
N LEU A 129 7.23 9.63 -8.32
CA LEU A 129 6.34 8.86 -9.18
C LEU A 129 4.95 9.46 -9.09
N SER A 130 4.27 9.59 -10.23
CA SER A 130 2.88 10.04 -10.30
C SER A 130 2.06 9.06 -11.11
N ALA A 131 0.82 8.79 -10.69
CA ALA A 131 -0.09 7.85 -11.33
C ALA A 131 -1.55 8.20 -11.01
N GLU A 132 -2.51 7.64 -11.75
CA GLU A 132 -3.94 7.80 -11.45
C GLU A 132 -4.36 6.92 -10.27
N ARG A 133 -3.72 5.74 -10.16
CA ARG A 133 -3.98 4.74 -9.13
C ARG A 133 -2.69 3.99 -8.78
N MET A 134 -2.54 3.66 -7.50
CA MET A 134 -1.49 2.79 -6.99
C MET A 134 -2.11 1.69 -6.15
N VAL A 135 -1.68 0.45 -6.35
CA VAL A 135 -2.06 -0.72 -5.55
C VAL A 135 -0.80 -1.27 -4.93
N VAL A 136 -0.79 -1.44 -3.61
CA VAL A 136 0.33 -1.98 -2.86
C VAL A 136 -0.10 -3.20 -2.08
N ASN A 137 0.66 -4.27 -2.18
CA ASN A 137 0.55 -5.42 -1.29
C ASN A 137 1.48 -5.17 -0.11
N VAL A 138 0.92 -4.87 1.07
CA VAL A 138 1.72 -4.49 2.25
C VAL A 138 2.52 -5.67 2.82
N ASN A 139 2.07 -6.91 2.57
CA ASN A 139 2.75 -8.11 3.06
C ASN A 139 4.05 -8.39 2.31
N THR A 140 4.13 -7.98 1.04
CA THR A 140 5.27 -8.25 0.16
C THR A 140 6.03 -6.99 -0.24
N GLY A 141 5.47 -5.80 0.02
CA GLY A 141 5.98 -4.53 -0.49
C GLY A 141 5.78 -4.31 -1.99
N ALA A 142 5.19 -5.26 -2.72
CA ALA A 142 5.00 -5.12 -4.16
C ALA A 142 3.97 -4.02 -4.48
N ALA A 143 4.32 -3.09 -5.37
CA ALA A 143 3.37 -2.08 -5.86
C ALA A 143 3.19 -2.11 -7.38
N ARG A 144 1.96 -1.74 -7.77
CA ARG A 144 1.55 -1.57 -9.15
C ARG A 144 0.91 -0.19 -9.31
N MET A 145 1.36 0.54 -10.32
CA MET A 145 0.80 1.84 -10.69
C MET A 145 0.06 1.72 -12.03
N ASP A 146 -1.05 2.43 -12.15
CA ASP A 146 -1.94 2.41 -13.31
C ASP A 146 -2.25 3.83 -13.82
N GLY A 147 -2.66 3.88 -15.10
CA GLY A 147 -2.99 5.12 -15.78
C GLY A 147 -1.77 5.77 -16.41
N ARG A 148 -1.74 7.11 -16.45
CA ARG A 148 -0.58 7.87 -16.92
C ARG A 148 0.53 7.91 -15.87
N VAL A 149 1.28 6.81 -15.76
CA VAL A 149 2.42 6.73 -14.86
C VAL A 149 3.58 7.59 -15.38
N ARG A 150 4.08 8.50 -14.54
CA ARG A 150 5.28 9.30 -14.82
C ARG A 150 6.25 9.17 -13.66
N THR A 151 7.50 8.86 -13.98
CA THR A 151 8.59 8.78 -13.01
C THR A 151 9.65 9.83 -13.32
N VAL A 152 10.13 10.48 -12.28
CA VAL A 152 11.28 11.38 -12.31
C VAL A 152 12.31 10.80 -11.35
N PHE A 153 13.40 10.29 -11.92
CA PHE A 153 14.59 9.92 -11.16
C PHE A 153 15.53 11.11 -11.15
N ARG A 154 15.80 11.69 -10.00
CA ARG A 154 16.96 12.56 -9.87
C ARG A 154 18.17 11.70 -9.54
N GLN A 155 18.96 11.42 -10.57
CA GLN A 155 20.34 10.99 -10.38
C GLN A 155 21.10 12.22 -9.87
N ASP A 156 21.16 12.37 -8.56
CA ASP A 156 22.20 13.18 -7.96
C ASP A 156 23.49 12.39 -8.20
N GLY A 157 24.15 12.66 -9.34
CA GLY A 157 25.44 12.08 -9.64
C GLY A 157 26.46 12.61 -8.65
N GLN A 158 26.83 11.80 -7.64
CA GLN A 158 28.18 11.51 -7.16
C GLN A 158 28.21 10.15 -6.46
#